data_AF-A0AAD9M6I5-F1
#
_entry.id   AF-A0AAD9M6I5-F1
#
_cell.length_a   1.000
_cell.length_b   1.000
_cell.length_c   1.000
_cell.angle_alpha   90.00
_cell.angle_beta   90.00
_cell.angle_gamma   90.00
#
_symmetry.space_group_name_H-M   'P 1'
#
loop_
_entity.id
_entity.type
_entity.pdbx_description
1 polymer ?
#
loop_
_entity_poly.entity_id
_entity_poly.type
_entity_poly.pdbx_seq_one_letter_code
_entity_poly.pdbx_strand_id
1 'polypeptide(L)'
;MAPTYVEWDCPARDKTKSWMHDGDIVAESKARQDMTGDLDFSSVSKWLPSRDEHSDHWWNMAGRDFSSLLHNAGYSIRARYEILLFIYHQIAHRMGPSPLVSNPDRPDSGLSLDGTRFEYSWRWNQSYTKPEIRMVVEPFSRFAGTYLDPLNIRPSMEALYSMKTQVPSLDMTLFNHFIAKLYDPEWHRYLETKERPIVTNVCLGFEFLGNDILPKAYFFPRKLGQIGLTPMRVWEDAIATAIPQSPTVETVFSFVKNDAPRLGLTLAPLWLGIDVVDPAKARLKFYCVESRTSFNSVKSILTMGGIIEIAPSMLAMIWDLMKAICDLPHDFPEDKDLPRAPQYNPSTDGIDTVGLWGTFAYYFDIGQGRGLPDVKFYIPVCHYGTNDQAIASATASWMKKNGRGQYVNSFWDSMHTIISHRKLDESRGAQMWLSMMVKGGELQVTTYIAPEGFHPKRGQGHQMSHRAIADRVTGSR
;
A
#
# COMPACT_ATOMS: atom_id res chain seq x y z
N MET A 1 17.14 -52.32 20.88
CA MET A 1 18.19 -51.52 21.55
C MET A 1 18.01 -50.08 21.11
N ALA A 2 17.42 -49.26 21.98
CA ALA A 2 17.24 -47.82 21.77
C ALA A 2 18.34 -47.08 22.55
N PRO A 3 18.93 -45.99 22.02
CA PRO A 3 19.89 -45.20 22.78
C PRO A 3 19.16 -44.16 23.64
N THR A 4 19.47 -44.21 24.93
CA THR A 4 19.15 -43.23 25.97
C THR A 4 19.92 -41.92 25.72
N TYR A 5 19.21 -40.78 25.71
CA TYR A 5 19.80 -39.45 25.83
C TYR A 5 19.55 -38.91 27.24
N VAL A 6 20.61 -38.36 27.82
CA VAL A 6 20.74 -37.83 29.18
C VAL A 6 20.14 -36.42 29.24
N GLU A 7 19.18 -36.20 30.14
CA GLU A 7 18.69 -34.88 30.52
C GLU A 7 19.73 -34.15 31.39
N TRP A 8 20.04 -32.91 31.04
CA TRP A 8 20.86 -31.99 31.83
C TRP A 8 19.94 -31.11 32.68
N ASP A 9 19.97 -31.32 34.00
CA ASP A 9 19.25 -30.52 35.00
C ASP A 9 19.90 -29.15 35.22
N CYS A 10 19.10 -28.08 35.14
CA CYS A 10 19.52 -26.70 35.44
C CYS A 10 19.24 -26.36 36.91
N PRO A 11 20.25 -25.99 37.74
CA PRO A 11 20.09 -25.78 39.17
C PRO A 11 19.74 -24.33 39.50
N ALA A 12 18.45 -23.97 39.47
CA ALA A 12 17.96 -22.72 40.09
C ALA A 12 16.44 -22.71 40.38
N ARG A 13 15.83 -23.87 40.66
CA ARG A 13 14.49 -23.93 41.25
C ARG A 13 14.63 -23.94 42.76
N ASP A 14 14.51 -22.76 43.36
CA ASP A 14 13.90 -22.47 44.66
C ASP A 14 14.53 -21.24 45.32
N LYS A 15 13.68 -20.42 45.97
CA LYS A 15 13.86 -19.08 46.57
C LYS A 15 13.38 -17.99 45.58
N THR A 16 12.23 -17.33 45.76
CA THR A 16 11.68 -16.75 46.99
C THR A 16 10.15 -16.56 46.89
N LYS A 17 9.45 -16.86 47.98
CA LYS A 17 8.05 -16.48 48.24
C LYS A 17 8.00 -15.24 49.15
N SER A 18 6.88 -14.52 49.00
CA SER A 18 6.27 -13.48 49.84
C SER A 18 7.00 -12.15 49.99
N TRP A 19 6.40 -11.08 49.45
CA TRP A 19 5.81 -9.98 50.24
C TRP A 19 4.59 -9.45 49.47
N MET A 20 3.38 -9.69 50.01
CA MET A 20 2.15 -9.00 49.63
C MET A 20 1.90 -7.93 50.70
N HIS A 21 1.64 -6.71 50.28
CA HIS A 21 0.84 -5.75 51.06
C HIS A 21 -0.18 -5.11 50.14
N ASP A 22 -1.43 -5.13 50.60
CA ASP A 22 -2.59 -4.43 50.04
C ASP A 22 -2.36 -2.92 49.97
N GLY A 23 -2.84 -2.32 48.89
CA GLY A 23 -2.84 -0.87 48.68
C GLY A 23 -3.64 -0.50 47.43
N ASP A 24 -4.93 -0.24 47.66
CA ASP A 24 -5.87 0.58 46.89
C ASP A 24 -5.98 0.44 45.36
N ILE A 25 -7.14 -0.12 44.98
CA ILE A 25 -7.73 -0.12 43.65
C ILE A 25 -8.11 1.32 43.28
N VAL A 26 -7.35 1.93 42.35
CA VAL A 26 -7.81 3.07 41.56
C VAL A 26 -7.57 2.78 40.08
N ALA A 27 -8.61 3.01 39.28
CA ALA A 27 -8.77 2.56 37.91
C ALA A 27 -7.67 3.05 36.94
N GLU A 28 -6.78 2.16 36.53
CA GLU A 28 -5.93 2.31 35.33
C GLU A 28 -6.41 1.36 34.23
N SER A 29 -7.42 1.78 33.45
CA SER A 29 -7.86 1.03 32.26
C SER A 29 -7.54 1.72 30.93
N LYS A 30 -6.82 2.85 30.93
CA LYS A 30 -6.47 3.58 29.70
C LYS A 30 -4.99 3.51 29.28
N ALA A 31 -4.05 3.30 30.19
CA ALA A 31 -2.60 3.34 29.88
C ALA A 31 -2.01 2.01 29.39
N ARG A 32 -2.71 0.88 29.53
CA ARG A 32 -2.16 -0.45 29.21
C ARG A 32 -2.25 -0.85 27.73
N GLN A 33 -3.07 -0.18 26.92
CA GLN A 33 -3.22 -0.54 25.50
C GLN A 33 -2.12 0.09 24.61
N ASP A 34 -1.72 1.34 24.88
CA ASP A 34 -0.69 2.04 24.08
C ASP A 34 0.72 1.44 24.19
N MET A 35 1.06 0.79 25.30
CA MET A 35 2.43 0.27 25.48
C MET A 35 2.74 -1.00 24.68
N THR A 36 1.75 -1.78 24.24
CA THR A 36 2.02 -3.15 23.74
C THR A 36 2.52 -3.21 22.29
N GLY A 37 2.22 -2.21 21.45
CA GLY A 37 2.78 -2.09 20.11
C GLY A 37 4.26 -1.74 20.14
N ASP A 38 4.67 -0.79 20.98
CA ASP A 38 6.09 -0.43 21.14
C ASP A 38 6.91 -1.58 21.80
N LEU A 39 6.26 -2.45 22.59
CA LEU A 39 6.92 -3.61 23.22
C LEU A 39 7.35 -4.68 22.20
N ASP A 40 6.52 -5.01 21.21
CA ASP A 40 6.85 -5.99 20.16
C ASP A 40 8.07 -5.53 19.35
N PHE A 41 8.00 -4.31 18.80
CA PHE A 41 9.10 -3.71 18.03
C PHE A 41 10.41 -3.67 18.82
N SER A 42 10.36 -3.21 20.08
CA SER A 42 11.54 -3.18 20.96
C SER A 42 12.10 -4.57 21.23
N SER A 43 11.21 -5.56 21.43
CA SER A 43 11.59 -6.94 21.71
C SER A 43 12.29 -7.59 20.52
N VAL A 44 11.76 -7.42 19.31
CA VAL A 44 12.40 -7.95 18.09
C VAL A 44 13.71 -7.21 17.83
N SER A 45 13.69 -5.87 17.86
CA SER A 45 14.87 -5.03 17.58
C SER A 45 16.08 -5.35 18.45
N LYS A 46 15.88 -5.77 19.71
CA LYS A 46 16.95 -6.17 20.63
C LYS A 46 17.85 -7.29 20.10
N TRP A 47 17.30 -8.20 19.30
CA TRP A 47 17.98 -9.43 18.86
C TRP A 47 18.41 -9.41 17.40
N LEU A 48 18.05 -8.36 16.67
CA LEU A 48 18.34 -8.23 15.26
C LEU A 48 19.77 -7.73 15.04
N PRO A 49 20.43 -8.12 13.92
CA PRO A 49 21.75 -7.61 13.60
C PRO A 49 21.77 -6.08 13.36
N SER A 50 22.95 -5.47 13.31
CA SER A 50 23.07 -4.07 12.90
C SER A 50 22.85 -3.91 11.39
N ARG A 51 22.37 -2.75 10.95
CA ARG A 51 22.29 -2.38 9.52
C ARG A 51 23.08 -1.09 9.28
N ASP A 52 23.12 -0.65 8.01
CA ASP A 52 23.59 0.70 7.70
C ASP A 52 22.57 1.77 8.14
N GLU A 53 23.00 3.03 8.17
CA GLU A 53 22.19 4.16 8.66
C GLU A 53 20.88 4.38 7.89
N HIS A 54 20.83 4.04 6.60
CA HIS A 54 19.62 4.20 5.79
C HIS A 54 18.62 3.10 6.11
N SER A 55 19.10 1.86 6.11
CA SER A 55 18.32 0.68 6.47
C SER A 55 17.81 0.73 7.91
N ASP A 56 18.61 1.25 8.86
CA ASP A 56 18.20 1.45 10.25
C ASP A 56 17.13 2.55 10.37
N HIS A 57 17.24 3.65 9.62
CA HIS A 57 16.18 4.67 9.58
C HIS A 57 14.84 4.07 9.12
N TRP A 58 14.85 3.34 8.01
CA TRP A 58 13.65 2.72 7.47
C TRP A 58 13.07 1.64 8.39
N TRP A 59 13.92 0.86 9.07
CA TRP A 59 13.45 -0.07 10.09
C TRP A 59 12.77 0.63 11.27
N ASN A 60 13.37 1.71 11.78
CA ASN A 60 12.81 2.45 12.91
C ASN A 60 11.46 3.11 12.58
N MET A 61 11.23 3.42 11.30
CA MET A 61 9.94 3.90 10.81
C MET A 61 8.98 2.73 10.55
N ALA A 62 9.27 1.92 9.53
CA ALA A 62 8.35 0.89 9.06
C ALA A 62 8.11 -0.22 10.08
N GLY A 63 9.13 -0.62 10.84
CA GLY A 63 8.98 -1.62 11.90
C GLY A 63 8.07 -1.13 13.02
N ARG A 64 8.18 0.13 13.43
CA ARG A 64 7.29 0.72 14.44
C ARG A 64 5.86 0.84 13.94
N ASP A 65 5.68 1.35 12.72
CA ASP A 65 4.37 1.49 12.07
C ASP A 65 3.67 0.13 11.96
N PHE A 66 4.38 -0.91 11.49
CA PHE A 66 3.82 -2.26 11.40
C PHE A 66 3.47 -2.86 12.75
N SER A 67 4.30 -2.63 13.77
CA SER A 67 4.00 -3.10 15.12
C SER A 67 2.66 -2.55 15.62
N SER A 68 2.41 -1.25 15.40
CA SER A 68 1.14 -0.60 15.71
C SER A 68 0.00 -1.12 14.84
N LEU A 69 0.16 -1.11 13.51
CA LEU A 69 -0.86 -1.57 12.55
C LEU A 69 -1.34 -2.99 12.83
N LEU A 70 -0.41 -3.93 13.04
CA LEU A 70 -0.75 -5.34 13.25
C LEU A 70 -1.37 -5.58 14.62
N HIS A 71 -0.88 -4.89 15.66
CA HIS A 71 -1.50 -4.94 16.98
C HIS A 71 -2.95 -4.45 16.91
N ASN A 72 -3.15 -3.28 16.33
CA ASN A 72 -4.43 -2.60 16.23
C ASN A 72 -5.42 -3.32 15.31
N ALA A 73 -4.94 -4.04 14.29
CA ALA A 73 -5.78 -4.90 13.45
C ALA A 73 -6.08 -6.27 14.10
N GLY A 74 -5.54 -6.55 15.30
CA GLY A 74 -5.84 -7.76 16.07
C GLY A 74 -5.15 -9.02 15.55
N TYR A 75 -3.96 -8.88 14.95
CA TYR A 75 -3.11 -10.00 14.54
C TYR A 75 -2.56 -10.74 15.77
N SER A 76 -2.34 -12.06 15.63
CA SER A 76 -1.74 -12.85 16.71
C SER A 76 -0.30 -12.41 16.99
N ILE A 77 0.20 -12.61 18.22
CA ILE A 77 1.59 -12.30 18.55
C ILE A 77 2.59 -13.00 17.62
N ARG A 78 2.33 -14.27 17.24
CA ARG A 78 3.16 -15.00 16.29
C ARG A 78 3.22 -14.29 14.94
N ALA A 79 2.06 -13.93 14.38
CA ALA A 79 1.99 -13.21 13.11
C ALA A 79 2.72 -11.86 13.17
N ARG A 80 2.57 -11.11 14.27
CA ARG A 80 3.27 -9.84 14.47
C ARG A 80 4.79 -10.01 14.40
N TYR A 81 5.34 -11.02 15.07
CA TYR A 81 6.78 -11.30 15.04
C TYR A 81 7.26 -11.75 13.65
N GLU A 82 6.55 -12.68 13.00
CA GLU A 82 6.89 -13.15 11.65
C GLU A 82 6.93 -11.98 10.64
N ILE A 83 5.93 -11.10 10.69
CA ILE A 83 5.86 -9.95 9.78
C ILE A 83 6.95 -8.93 10.12
N LEU A 84 7.24 -8.65 11.40
CA LEU A 84 8.34 -7.75 11.78
C LEU A 84 9.70 -8.28 11.31
N LEU A 85 9.95 -9.58 11.46
CA LEU A 85 11.16 -10.24 10.94
C LEU A 85 11.23 -10.15 9.41
N PHE A 86 10.10 -10.35 8.73
CA PHE A 86 10.01 -10.18 7.29
C PHE A 86 10.35 -8.74 6.86
N ILE A 87 9.74 -7.73 7.48
CA ILE A 87 9.99 -6.32 7.15
C ILE A 87 11.46 -5.98 7.37
N TYR A 88 12.04 -6.45 8.48
CA TYR A 88 13.44 -6.27 8.77
C TYR A 88 14.35 -6.91 7.71
N HIS A 89 14.18 -8.21 7.43
CA HIS A 89 15.12 -8.98 6.62
C HIS A 89 14.90 -8.84 5.13
N GLN A 90 13.70 -8.49 4.69
CA GLN A 90 13.34 -8.46 3.27
C GLN A 90 13.11 -7.06 2.73
N ILE A 91 12.67 -6.11 3.56
CA ILE A 91 12.18 -4.83 3.05
C ILE A 91 13.07 -3.65 3.46
N ALA A 92 13.45 -3.53 4.73
CA ALA A 92 14.08 -2.32 5.27
C ALA A 92 15.33 -1.86 4.50
N HIS A 93 16.22 -2.79 4.11
CA HIS A 93 17.43 -2.46 3.36
C HIS A 93 17.21 -2.23 1.86
N ARG A 94 15.98 -2.41 1.38
CA ARG A 94 15.58 -2.18 -0.01
C ARG A 94 14.75 -0.90 -0.17
N MET A 95 14.64 -0.05 0.85
CA MET A 95 13.94 1.23 0.75
C MET A 95 14.84 2.39 0.25
N GLY A 96 16.12 2.11 0.05
CA GLY A 96 17.10 3.06 -0.50
C GLY A 96 17.57 4.12 0.50
N PRO A 97 18.20 5.20 0.03
CA PRO A 97 18.73 6.25 0.89
C PRO A 97 17.65 6.86 1.77
N SER A 98 17.97 7.03 3.06
CA SER A 98 17.09 7.68 4.03
C SER A 98 17.06 9.21 3.82
N PRO A 99 15.98 9.88 4.27
CA PRO A 99 15.88 11.35 4.26
C PRO A 99 16.99 12.08 5.04
N LEU A 100 17.75 11.37 5.87
CA LEU A 100 18.83 11.93 6.69
C LEU A 100 19.99 12.45 5.85
N VAL A 101 20.18 11.90 4.65
CA VAL A 101 21.20 12.35 3.70
C VAL A 101 20.51 13.12 2.58
N SER A 102 20.77 14.43 2.54
CA SER A 102 20.26 15.30 1.47
C SER A 102 20.83 14.82 0.14
N ASN A 103 19.97 14.30 -0.73
CA ASN A 103 20.30 13.98 -2.11
C ASN A 103 19.26 14.64 -3.04
N PRO A 104 19.58 15.81 -3.62
CA PRO A 104 18.67 16.52 -4.51
C PRO A 104 18.43 15.79 -5.85
N ASP A 105 19.31 14.85 -6.24
CA ASP A 105 19.25 14.11 -7.51
C ASP A 105 18.61 12.72 -7.36
N ARG A 106 17.85 12.49 -6.29
CA ARG A 106 17.23 11.19 -6.05
C ARG A 106 16.10 10.92 -7.07
N PRO A 107 16.01 9.71 -7.65
CA PRO A 107 14.84 9.34 -8.43
C PRO A 107 13.65 9.10 -7.49
N ASP A 108 12.59 9.88 -7.66
CA ASP A 108 11.38 9.81 -6.83
C ASP A 108 10.51 8.60 -7.18
N SER A 109 9.98 7.93 -6.14
CA SER A 109 8.98 6.87 -6.28
C SER A 109 7.59 7.47 -6.52
N GLY A 110 6.80 6.83 -7.39
CA GLY A 110 5.41 7.21 -7.65
C GLY A 110 4.40 6.67 -6.62
N LEU A 111 4.85 5.94 -5.59
CA LEU A 111 3.97 5.37 -4.56
C LEU A 111 3.46 6.39 -3.55
N SER A 112 4.16 7.50 -3.35
CA SER A 112 3.72 8.58 -2.47
C SER A 112 4.11 9.94 -3.02
N LEU A 113 3.48 10.96 -2.47
CA LEU A 113 3.70 12.36 -2.85
C LEU A 113 5.09 12.90 -2.53
N ASP A 114 5.70 12.41 -1.46
CA ASP A 114 7.01 12.86 -1.00
C ASP A 114 8.16 11.98 -1.51
N GLY A 115 7.87 11.03 -2.39
CA GLY A 115 8.85 10.07 -2.93
C GLY A 115 9.17 8.91 -1.99
N THR A 116 8.43 8.74 -0.89
CA THR A 116 8.53 7.54 -0.06
C THR A 116 8.22 6.29 -0.89
N ARG A 117 9.05 5.25 -0.69
CA ARG A 117 9.02 4.04 -1.51
C ARG A 117 8.07 2.98 -1.00
N PHE A 118 7.18 3.29 -0.07
CA PHE A 118 6.19 2.33 0.40
C PHE A 118 4.93 3.03 0.91
N GLU A 119 3.85 2.27 0.91
CA GLU A 119 2.54 2.67 1.36
C GLU A 119 1.88 1.47 2.06
N TYR A 120 1.13 1.74 3.13
CA TYR A 120 0.34 0.74 3.84
C TYR A 120 -1.09 0.71 3.32
N SER A 121 -1.80 -0.40 3.52
CA SER A 121 -3.26 -0.41 3.35
C SER A 121 -3.96 -1.07 4.52
N TRP A 122 -5.04 -0.46 4.97
CA TRP A 122 -5.97 -0.97 5.97
C TRP A 122 -7.26 -1.41 5.29
N ARG A 123 -7.44 -2.72 5.07
CA ARG A 123 -8.72 -3.24 4.60
C ARG A 123 -9.66 -3.34 5.78
N TRP A 124 -10.70 -2.53 5.77
CA TRP A 124 -11.68 -2.47 6.85
C TRP A 124 -12.42 -3.80 7.00
N ASN A 125 -12.70 -4.13 8.26
CA ASN A 125 -13.44 -5.33 8.63
C ASN A 125 -14.88 -5.31 8.12
N GLN A 126 -15.49 -6.49 8.01
CA GLN A 126 -16.95 -6.64 8.11
C GLN A 126 -17.35 -6.73 9.58
N SER A 127 -18.65 -6.76 9.85
CA SER A 127 -19.17 -6.88 11.23
C SER A 127 -18.66 -8.13 11.97
N TYR A 128 -18.23 -9.16 11.23
CA TYR A 128 -17.79 -10.46 11.74
C TYR A 128 -16.31 -10.79 11.43
N THR A 129 -15.55 -9.88 10.82
CA THR A 129 -14.12 -10.11 10.50
C THR A 129 -13.20 -9.10 11.19
N LYS A 130 -11.89 -9.28 11.02
CA LYS A 130 -10.86 -8.31 11.44
C LYS A 130 -10.34 -7.53 10.23
N PRO A 131 -9.70 -6.37 10.43
CA PRO A 131 -9.00 -5.68 9.36
C PRO A 131 -7.84 -6.53 8.81
N GLU A 132 -7.49 -6.30 7.54
CA GLU A 132 -6.27 -6.87 6.96
C GLU A 132 -5.29 -5.77 6.58
N ILE A 133 -4.04 -5.95 7.00
CA ILE A 133 -2.94 -5.05 6.69
C ILE A 133 -2.20 -5.55 5.45
N ARG A 134 -1.78 -4.60 4.61
CA ARG A 134 -0.89 -4.84 3.46
C ARG A 134 0.13 -3.74 3.35
N MET A 135 1.18 -3.99 2.58
CA MET A 135 2.12 -2.97 2.13
C MET A 135 2.32 -3.11 0.64
N VAL A 136 2.52 -1.97 -0.03
CA VAL A 136 3.21 -1.90 -1.31
C VAL A 136 4.54 -1.20 -1.09
N VAL A 137 5.58 -1.66 -1.75
CA VAL A 137 6.92 -1.09 -1.68
C VAL A 137 7.54 -1.11 -3.07
N GLU A 138 8.32 -0.09 -3.41
CA GLU A 138 9.24 -0.08 -4.54
C GLU A 138 10.65 -0.36 -4.01
N PRO A 139 11.10 -1.63 -4.05
CA PRO A 139 12.48 -1.97 -3.77
C PRO A 139 13.46 -1.11 -4.59
N PHE A 140 14.55 -0.73 -3.95
CA PHE A 140 15.56 0.16 -4.49
C PHE A 140 16.96 -0.40 -4.21
N SER A 141 17.87 -0.13 -5.13
CA SER A 141 19.31 -0.33 -4.93
C SER A 141 20.10 0.87 -5.41
N ARG A 142 21.35 0.98 -4.97
CA ARG A 142 22.30 1.99 -5.45
C ARG A 142 22.56 1.97 -6.96
N PHE A 143 22.11 0.93 -7.67
CA PHE A 143 22.27 0.79 -9.12
C PHE A 143 21.06 1.29 -9.92
N ALA A 144 19.96 1.65 -9.25
CA ALA A 144 18.78 2.20 -9.89
C ALA A 144 19.11 3.44 -10.72
N GLY A 145 18.64 3.47 -11.97
CA GLY A 145 18.90 4.54 -12.92
C GLY A 145 20.33 4.58 -13.48
N THR A 146 21.19 3.62 -13.12
CA THR A 146 22.54 3.47 -13.70
C THR A 146 22.52 2.47 -14.86
N TYR A 147 23.65 2.33 -15.57
CA TYR A 147 23.83 1.29 -16.60
C TYR A 147 23.53 -0.13 -16.09
N LEU A 148 23.75 -0.39 -14.80
CA LEU A 148 23.51 -1.70 -14.21
C LEU A 148 22.03 -1.97 -13.94
N ASP A 149 21.20 -0.95 -13.71
CA ASP A 149 19.75 -1.12 -13.56
C ASP A 149 18.98 0.15 -13.97
N PRO A 150 18.85 0.40 -15.29
CA PRO A 150 18.25 1.63 -15.80
C PRO A 150 16.80 1.86 -15.38
N LEU A 151 16.07 0.81 -15.00
CA LEU A 151 14.64 0.86 -14.71
C LEU A 151 14.29 0.55 -13.24
N ASN A 152 15.27 0.31 -12.37
CA ASN A 152 15.05 -0.10 -10.98
C ASN A 152 14.19 -1.39 -10.85
N ILE A 153 14.36 -2.36 -11.75
CA ILE A 153 13.56 -3.61 -11.73
C ILE A 153 14.27 -4.71 -10.94
N ARG A 154 15.62 -4.69 -10.92
CA ARG A 154 16.40 -5.76 -10.29
C ARG A 154 16.12 -5.92 -8.80
N PRO A 155 15.98 -4.86 -7.99
CA PRO A 155 15.69 -5.00 -6.56
C PRO A 155 14.38 -5.75 -6.27
N SER A 156 13.34 -5.51 -7.08
CA SER A 156 12.06 -6.22 -6.98
C SER A 156 12.22 -7.71 -7.31
N MET A 157 12.97 -8.02 -8.37
CA MET A 157 13.27 -9.40 -8.76
C MET A 157 14.09 -10.12 -7.68
N GLU A 158 15.15 -9.49 -7.18
CA GLU A 158 16.02 -10.04 -6.12
C GLU A 158 15.26 -10.29 -4.81
N ALA A 159 14.37 -9.36 -4.42
CA ALA A 159 13.52 -9.54 -3.25
C ALA A 159 12.67 -10.81 -3.40
N LEU A 160 11.92 -10.97 -4.50
CA LEU A 160 11.11 -12.16 -4.75
C LEU A 160 11.93 -13.45 -4.76
N TYR A 161 13.08 -13.47 -5.44
CA TYR A 161 13.96 -14.65 -5.44
C TYR A 161 14.46 -15.02 -4.04
N SER A 162 14.82 -14.03 -3.22
CA SER A 162 15.35 -14.26 -1.87
C SER A 162 14.33 -14.88 -0.90
N MET A 163 13.04 -14.82 -1.22
CA MET A 163 11.95 -15.36 -0.40
C MET A 163 11.45 -16.73 -0.86
N LYS A 164 11.97 -17.27 -1.97
CA LYS A 164 11.47 -18.51 -2.58
C LYS A 164 11.53 -19.71 -1.62
N THR A 165 12.50 -19.75 -0.71
CA THR A 165 12.61 -20.81 0.30
C THR A 165 11.62 -20.68 1.46
N GLN A 166 11.16 -19.46 1.75
CA GLN A 166 10.27 -19.14 2.88
C GLN A 166 8.80 -19.10 2.45
N VAL A 167 8.53 -18.86 1.16
CA VAL A 167 7.19 -18.77 0.59
C VAL A 167 7.03 -19.87 -0.48
N PRO A 168 6.59 -21.09 -0.10
CA PRO A 168 6.52 -22.22 -1.02
C PRO A 168 5.58 -22.00 -2.22
N SER A 169 4.58 -21.12 -2.07
CA SER A 169 3.64 -20.77 -3.15
C SER A 169 4.20 -19.78 -4.17
N LEU A 170 5.39 -19.21 -3.92
CA LEU A 170 5.98 -18.18 -4.76
C LEU A 170 6.44 -18.77 -6.10
N ASP A 171 5.86 -18.29 -7.19
CA ASP A 171 6.21 -18.67 -8.55
C ASP A 171 6.50 -17.43 -9.40
N MET A 172 7.67 -17.40 -10.04
CA MET A 172 8.17 -16.26 -10.83
C MET A 172 7.74 -16.31 -12.30
N THR A 173 7.00 -17.33 -12.73
CA THR A 173 6.64 -17.55 -14.15
C THR A 173 5.93 -16.34 -14.74
N LEU A 174 4.85 -15.87 -14.10
CA LEU A 174 4.13 -14.69 -14.57
C LEU A 174 4.93 -13.41 -14.40
N PHE A 175 5.73 -13.28 -13.33
CA PHE A 175 6.60 -12.13 -13.14
C PHE A 175 7.56 -11.97 -14.32
N ASN A 176 8.31 -13.03 -14.64
CA ASN A 176 9.27 -13.05 -15.75
C ASN A 176 8.58 -12.82 -17.11
N HIS A 177 7.39 -13.40 -17.30
CA HIS A 177 6.57 -13.18 -18.50
C HIS A 177 6.26 -11.69 -18.71
N PHE A 178 5.75 -11.02 -17.67
CA PHE A 178 5.38 -9.60 -17.78
C PHE A 178 6.61 -8.69 -17.90
N ILE A 179 7.74 -9.03 -17.28
CA ILE A 179 9.00 -8.31 -17.54
C ILE A 179 9.36 -8.38 -19.04
N ALA A 180 9.29 -9.57 -19.65
CA ALA A 180 9.63 -9.74 -21.06
C ALA A 180 8.65 -9.05 -22.03
N LYS A 181 7.36 -8.97 -21.66
CA LYS A 181 6.32 -8.39 -22.51
C LYS A 181 6.22 -6.86 -22.40
N LEU A 182 6.41 -6.32 -21.20
CA LEU A 182 6.14 -4.91 -20.88
C LEU A 182 7.37 -4.00 -20.96
N TYR A 183 8.58 -4.57 -21.03
CA TYR A 183 9.86 -3.85 -21.15
C TYR A 183 10.71 -4.43 -22.28
N ASP A 184 11.72 -3.71 -22.73
CA ASP A 184 12.60 -4.11 -23.82
C ASP A 184 13.87 -4.80 -23.32
N PRO A 185 14.38 -5.80 -24.07
CA PRO A 185 15.59 -6.53 -23.69
C PRO A 185 16.86 -5.67 -23.84
N GLU A 186 16.80 -4.55 -24.55
CA GLU A 186 17.92 -3.61 -24.73
C GLU A 186 17.99 -2.60 -23.58
N TRP A 187 18.11 -3.08 -22.34
CA TRP A 187 17.99 -2.26 -21.11
C TRP A 187 18.84 -0.98 -21.10
N HIS A 188 20.05 -1.03 -21.65
CA HIS A 188 20.95 0.13 -21.69
C HIS A 188 20.38 1.31 -22.47
N ARG A 189 19.56 1.06 -23.50
CA ARG A 189 18.98 2.10 -24.36
C ARG A 189 18.00 3.01 -23.62
N TYR A 190 17.43 2.57 -22.50
CA TYR A 190 16.56 3.43 -21.69
C TYR A 190 17.29 4.67 -21.16
N LEU A 191 18.61 4.60 -20.96
CA LEU A 191 19.43 5.75 -20.54
C LEU A 191 19.66 6.78 -21.65
N GLU A 192 19.46 6.39 -22.91
CA GLU A 192 19.64 7.25 -24.08
C GLU A 192 18.35 8.04 -24.41
N THR A 193 17.22 7.60 -23.85
CA THR A 193 15.92 8.24 -24.07
C THR A 193 15.73 9.40 -23.10
N LYS A 194 15.17 10.51 -23.61
CA LYS A 194 14.60 11.58 -22.77
C LYS A 194 13.13 11.30 -22.42
N GLU A 195 12.68 10.07 -22.62
CA GLU A 195 11.29 9.64 -22.48
C GLU A 195 10.95 9.48 -21.00
N ARG A 196 10.52 10.60 -20.39
CA ARG A 196 10.13 10.78 -18.98
C ARG A 196 11.25 10.50 -17.95
N PRO A 197 11.29 11.22 -16.82
CA PRO A 197 12.11 10.79 -15.69
C PRO A 197 11.73 9.37 -15.27
N ILE A 198 12.66 8.64 -14.65
CA ILE A 198 12.38 7.31 -14.09
C ILE A 198 11.30 7.48 -13.03
N VAL A 199 10.09 7.02 -13.34
CA VAL A 199 9.04 6.73 -12.36
C VAL A 199 9.11 5.25 -11.98
N THR A 200 8.34 4.85 -10.96
CA THR A 200 8.16 3.44 -10.57
C THR A 200 7.84 2.58 -11.79
N ASN A 201 8.70 1.61 -12.10
CA ASN A 201 8.44 0.62 -13.16
C ASN A 201 7.83 -0.65 -12.55
N VAL A 202 8.42 -1.16 -11.47
CA VAL A 202 7.95 -2.37 -10.79
C VAL A 202 7.95 -2.15 -9.29
N CYS A 203 6.81 -2.37 -8.65
CA CYS A 203 6.70 -2.40 -7.19
C CYS A 203 6.12 -3.75 -6.72
N LEU A 204 6.35 -4.08 -5.46
CA LEU A 204 5.89 -5.31 -4.84
C LEU A 204 4.80 -5.02 -3.81
N GLY A 205 3.75 -5.84 -3.80
CA GLY A 205 2.75 -5.84 -2.74
C GLY A 205 2.89 -7.05 -1.85
N PHE A 206 2.55 -6.90 -0.57
CA PHE A 206 2.54 -7.99 0.39
C PHE A 206 1.21 -8.02 1.12
N GLU A 207 0.51 -9.15 1.05
CA GLU A 207 -0.66 -9.43 1.87
C GLU A 207 -0.24 -10.28 3.07
N PHE A 208 -0.59 -9.81 4.26
CA PHE A 208 -0.29 -10.50 5.51
C PHE A 208 -1.55 -11.22 6.00
N LEU A 209 -1.68 -12.51 5.65
CA LEU A 209 -2.85 -13.33 5.96
C LEU A 209 -2.52 -14.33 7.07
N GLY A 210 -2.71 -13.90 8.32
CA GLY A 210 -2.27 -14.68 9.46
C GLY A 210 -0.74 -14.79 9.47
N ASN A 211 -0.21 -16.00 9.28
CA ASN A 211 1.24 -16.23 9.19
C ASN A 211 1.75 -16.27 7.73
N ASP A 212 0.84 -16.27 6.75
CA ASP A 212 1.22 -16.31 5.34
C ASP A 212 1.52 -14.90 4.82
N ILE A 213 2.65 -14.76 4.12
CA ILE A 213 3.07 -13.53 3.46
C ILE A 213 3.01 -13.78 1.96
N LEU A 214 2.00 -13.19 1.31
CA LEU A 214 1.72 -13.46 -0.10
C LEU A 214 2.22 -12.30 -0.96
N PRO A 215 3.26 -12.51 -1.79
CA PRO A 215 3.80 -11.49 -2.66
C PRO A 215 2.92 -11.22 -3.88
N LYS A 216 2.92 -9.96 -4.30
CA LYS A 216 2.33 -9.42 -5.53
C LYS A 216 3.36 -8.58 -6.24
N ALA A 217 3.23 -8.45 -7.55
CA ALA A 217 4.02 -7.51 -8.32
C ALA A 217 3.09 -6.61 -9.14
N TYR A 218 3.45 -5.35 -9.26
CA TYR A 218 2.76 -4.39 -10.11
C TYR A 218 3.74 -3.85 -11.16
N PHE A 219 3.27 -3.77 -12.40
CA PHE A 219 4.07 -3.37 -13.56
C PHE A 219 3.47 -2.13 -14.19
N PHE A 220 4.30 -1.10 -14.30
CA PHE A 220 4.07 0.12 -15.07
C PHE A 220 4.90 0.00 -16.35
N PRO A 221 4.28 -0.33 -17.50
CA PRO A 221 5.04 -0.65 -18.70
C PRO A 221 5.78 0.57 -19.23
N ARG A 222 6.97 0.30 -19.77
CA ARG A 222 7.80 1.31 -20.42
C ARG A 222 8.53 0.65 -21.57
N LYS A 223 8.19 1.02 -22.80
CA LYS A 223 8.88 0.58 -24.02
C LYS A 223 9.73 1.72 -24.60
N LEU A 224 10.85 1.39 -25.23
CA LEU A 224 11.69 2.33 -25.95
C LEU A 224 10.90 2.95 -27.11
N GLY A 225 10.91 4.27 -27.24
CA GLY A 225 10.11 4.96 -28.26
C GLY A 225 8.66 5.19 -27.83
N GLN A 226 8.25 4.81 -26.61
CA GLN A 226 6.87 4.95 -26.17
C GLN A 226 6.57 6.41 -25.82
N ILE A 227 5.66 7.02 -26.59
CA ILE A 227 5.09 8.33 -26.28
C ILE A 227 3.72 8.13 -25.63
N GLY A 228 3.55 8.68 -24.42
CA GLY A 228 2.29 8.59 -23.69
C GLY A 228 2.05 7.23 -23.03
N LEU A 229 0.78 6.82 -22.97
CA LEU A 229 0.37 5.56 -22.35
C LEU A 229 0.67 4.36 -23.24
N THR A 230 0.84 3.20 -22.61
CA THR A 230 1.09 1.95 -23.31
C THR A 230 -0.10 1.59 -24.21
N PRO A 231 0.12 1.38 -25.52
CA PRO A 231 -0.97 1.04 -26.45
C PRO A 231 -1.72 -0.23 -26.05
N MET A 232 -3.04 -0.24 -26.24
CA MET A 232 -3.92 -1.36 -25.88
C MET A 232 -3.43 -2.71 -26.43
N ARG A 233 -2.92 -2.76 -27.67
CA ARG A 233 -2.38 -3.99 -28.27
C ARG A 233 -1.26 -4.66 -27.47
N VAL A 234 -0.47 -3.89 -26.73
CA VAL A 234 0.62 -4.42 -25.88
C VAL A 234 0.03 -5.11 -24.66
N TRP A 235 -1.02 -4.53 -24.07
CA TRP A 235 -1.77 -5.14 -22.98
C TRP A 235 -2.48 -6.43 -23.42
N GLU A 236 -3.14 -6.38 -24.59
CA GLU A 236 -3.81 -7.55 -25.18
C GLU A 236 -2.83 -8.70 -25.41
N ASP A 237 -1.69 -8.46 -26.06
CA ASP A 237 -0.65 -9.48 -26.26
C ASP A 237 -0.09 -10.02 -24.95
N ALA A 238 0.29 -9.14 -24.01
CA ALA A 238 0.90 -9.53 -22.75
C ALA A 238 -0.05 -10.39 -21.89
N ILE A 239 -1.32 -10.02 -21.79
CA ILE A 239 -2.32 -10.72 -20.95
C ILE A 239 -2.82 -11.99 -21.64
N ALA A 240 -3.13 -11.95 -22.95
CA ALA A 240 -3.63 -13.12 -23.67
C ALA A 240 -2.61 -14.25 -23.75
N THR A 241 -1.30 -13.92 -23.78
CA THR A 241 -0.24 -14.93 -23.74
C THR A 241 0.06 -15.45 -22.33
N ALA A 242 -0.30 -14.69 -21.27
CA ALA A 242 -0.15 -15.13 -19.88
C ALA A 242 -1.26 -16.11 -19.46
N ILE A 243 -2.50 -15.81 -19.84
CA ILE A 243 -3.70 -16.58 -19.49
C ILE A 243 -4.56 -16.81 -20.75
N PRO A 244 -4.12 -17.71 -21.65
CA PRO A 244 -4.78 -17.92 -22.94
C PRO A 244 -6.22 -18.41 -22.76
N GLN A 245 -7.08 -18.05 -23.72
CA GLN A 245 -8.47 -18.49 -23.81
C GLN A 245 -9.32 -18.14 -22.58
N SER A 246 -9.07 -17.00 -21.94
CA SER A 246 -9.87 -16.52 -20.80
C SER A 246 -11.07 -15.66 -21.28
N PRO A 247 -12.32 -16.11 -21.10
CA PRO A 247 -13.51 -15.32 -21.47
C PRO A 247 -13.62 -14.01 -20.69
N THR A 248 -13.13 -13.98 -19.45
CA THR A 248 -13.08 -12.76 -18.63
C THR A 248 -12.19 -11.70 -19.27
N VAL A 249 -11.04 -12.12 -19.84
CA VAL A 249 -10.12 -11.20 -20.53
C VAL A 249 -10.78 -10.58 -21.75
N GLU A 250 -11.44 -11.40 -22.57
CA GLU A 250 -12.17 -10.92 -23.75
C GLU A 250 -13.28 -9.93 -23.35
N THR A 251 -14.05 -10.26 -22.32
CA THR A 251 -15.11 -9.40 -21.79
C THR A 251 -14.56 -8.05 -21.32
N VAL A 252 -13.47 -8.05 -20.55
CA VAL A 252 -12.83 -6.82 -20.06
C VAL A 252 -12.28 -5.97 -21.20
N PHE A 253 -11.57 -6.57 -22.16
CA PHE A 253 -11.03 -5.81 -23.30
C PHE A 253 -12.13 -5.27 -24.20
N SER A 254 -13.21 -6.03 -24.44
CA SER A 254 -14.36 -5.53 -25.19
C SER A 254 -15.00 -4.34 -24.48
N PHE A 255 -15.22 -4.44 -23.16
CA PHE A 255 -15.79 -3.35 -22.38
C PHE A 255 -14.92 -2.09 -22.47
N VAL A 256 -13.61 -2.19 -22.20
CA VAL A 256 -12.70 -1.03 -22.20
C VAL A 256 -12.57 -0.41 -23.59
N LYS A 257 -12.51 -1.21 -24.66
CA LYS A 257 -12.29 -0.72 -26.04
C LYS A 257 -13.57 -0.20 -26.70
N ASN A 258 -14.70 -0.83 -26.43
CA ASN A 258 -15.93 -0.63 -27.22
C ASN A 258 -17.05 0.00 -26.40
N ASP A 259 -17.39 -0.58 -25.26
CA ASP A 259 -18.60 -0.19 -24.52
C ASP A 259 -18.36 1.05 -23.66
N ALA A 260 -17.20 1.15 -23.03
CA ALA A 260 -16.81 2.30 -22.22
C ALA A 260 -16.87 3.61 -23.02
N PRO A 261 -16.23 3.73 -24.21
CA PRO A 261 -16.39 4.92 -25.05
C PRO A 261 -17.83 5.24 -25.46
N ARG A 262 -18.68 4.24 -25.71
CA ARG A 262 -20.11 4.45 -26.02
C ARG A 262 -20.90 5.00 -24.83
N LEU A 263 -20.49 4.66 -23.61
CA LEU A 263 -20.98 5.25 -22.36
C LEU A 263 -20.33 6.62 -22.06
N GLY A 264 -19.49 7.12 -22.97
CA GLY A 264 -18.73 8.37 -22.84
C GLY A 264 -17.53 8.29 -21.89
N LEU A 265 -17.13 7.10 -21.43
CA LEU A 265 -16.00 6.89 -20.52
C LEU A 265 -14.68 7.08 -21.26
N THR A 266 -13.64 7.50 -20.54
CA THR A 266 -12.27 7.68 -21.05
C THR A 266 -11.29 6.67 -20.47
N LEU A 267 -11.79 5.54 -19.96
CA LEU A 267 -11.01 4.45 -19.38
C LEU A 267 -9.74 4.13 -20.16
N ALA A 268 -8.59 4.39 -19.54
CA ALA A 268 -7.27 4.17 -20.11
C ALA A 268 -6.45 3.21 -19.24
N PRO A 269 -5.93 2.09 -19.78
CA PRO A 269 -5.03 1.22 -19.05
C PRO A 269 -3.75 1.93 -18.58
N LEU A 270 -3.31 1.66 -17.35
CA LEU A 270 -2.10 2.28 -16.80
C LEU A 270 -1.11 1.29 -16.18
N TRP A 271 -1.57 0.32 -15.39
CA TRP A 271 -0.68 -0.68 -14.78
C TRP A 271 -1.34 -2.05 -14.63
N LEU A 272 -0.55 -3.07 -14.34
CA LEU A 272 -1.02 -4.44 -14.10
C LEU A 272 -0.48 -4.95 -12.78
N GLY A 273 -1.35 -5.48 -11.91
CA GLY A 273 -0.95 -6.24 -10.73
C GLY A 273 -1.08 -7.74 -10.95
N ILE A 274 -0.19 -8.54 -10.37
CA ILE A 274 -0.29 -10.01 -10.34
C ILE A 274 -0.09 -10.54 -8.92
N ASP A 275 -0.75 -11.65 -8.60
CA ASP A 275 -0.31 -12.50 -7.50
C ASP A 275 0.92 -13.31 -7.98
N VAL A 276 2.04 -13.29 -7.23
CA VAL A 276 3.29 -13.97 -7.63
C VAL A 276 3.26 -15.43 -7.16
N VAL A 277 2.37 -16.20 -7.78
CA VAL A 277 2.07 -17.59 -7.46
C VAL A 277 1.90 -18.39 -8.74
N ASP A 278 1.68 -19.71 -8.60
CA ASP A 278 1.34 -20.62 -9.70
C ASP A 278 0.38 -19.95 -10.71
N PRO A 279 0.73 -19.88 -12.01
CA PRO A 279 -0.09 -19.22 -13.02
C PRO A 279 -1.56 -19.66 -13.05
N ALA A 280 -1.85 -20.93 -12.75
CA ALA A 280 -3.23 -21.45 -12.73
C ALA A 280 -4.06 -20.92 -11.55
N LYS A 281 -3.39 -20.42 -10.49
CA LYS A 281 -4.02 -19.83 -9.30
C LYS A 281 -3.91 -18.31 -9.28
N ALA A 282 -3.05 -17.73 -10.11
CA ALA A 282 -2.76 -16.32 -10.12
C ALA A 282 -3.95 -15.50 -10.61
N ARG A 283 -4.13 -14.35 -9.97
CA ARG A 283 -5.02 -13.29 -10.46
C ARG A 283 -4.18 -12.20 -11.09
N LEU A 284 -4.72 -11.64 -12.16
CA LEU A 284 -4.21 -10.45 -12.83
C LEU A 284 -5.22 -9.33 -12.54
N LYS A 285 -4.72 -8.18 -12.10
CA LYS A 285 -5.52 -6.98 -11.82
C LYS A 285 -5.17 -5.96 -12.87
N PHE A 286 -6.02 -5.82 -13.87
CA PHE A 286 -5.80 -4.88 -14.97
C PHE A 286 -6.31 -3.50 -14.56
N TYR A 287 -5.39 -2.56 -14.31
CA TYR A 287 -5.73 -1.23 -13.80
C TYR A 287 -5.94 -0.24 -14.94
N CYS A 288 -7.07 0.45 -14.89
CA CYS A 288 -7.43 1.54 -15.77
C CYS A 288 -7.73 2.81 -14.96
N VAL A 289 -7.49 3.97 -15.56
CA VAL A 289 -7.84 5.28 -15.01
C VAL A 289 -8.95 5.92 -15.82
N GLU A 290 -9.78 6.73 -15.15
CA GLU A 290 -10.92 7.43 -15.72
C GLU A 290 -10.89 8.89 -15.29
N SER A 291 -11.03 9.80 -16.25
CA SER A 291 -11.01 11.25 -15.98
C SER A 291 -12.35 11.76 -15.44
N ARG A 292 -13.46 11.10 -15.77
CA ARG A 292 -14.78 11.42 -15.20
C ARG A 292 -14.85 10.96 -13.76
N THR A 293 -15.44 11.79 -12.93
CA THR A 293 -15.43 11.62 -11.47
C THR A 293 -16.83 11.63 -10.88
N SER A 294 -17.87 11.78 -11.72
CA SER A 294 -19.26 11.65 -11.31
C SER A 294 -19.58 10.24 -10.81
N PHE A 295 -20.56 10.13 -9.92
CA PHE A 295 -21.01 8.82 -9.43
C PHE A 295 -21.63 7.95 -10.54
N ASN A 296 -22.26 8.57 -11.54
CA ASN A 296 -22.75 7.87 -12.73
C ASN A 296 -21.61 7.17 -13.50
N SER A 297 -20.43 7.78 -13.61
CA SER A 297 -19.27 7.14 -14.22
C SER A 297 -18.79 5.93 -13.38
N VAL A 298 -18.72 6.08 -12.05
CA VAL A 298 -18.39 5.00 -11.11
C VAL A 298 -19.35 3.83 -11.25
N LYS A 299 -20.67 4.07 -11.23
CA LYS A 299 -21.70 3.05 -11.43
C LYS A 299 -21.53 2.33 -12.76
N SER A 300 -21.30 3.08 -13.83
CA SER A 300 -21.15 2.52 -15.19
C SER A 300 -19.96 1.57 -15.27
N ILE A 301 -18.84 1.90 -14.61
CA ILE A 301 -17.65 1.05 -14.60
C ILE A 301 -17.81 -0.16 -13.67
N LEU A 302 -18.31 0.05 -12.45
CA LEU A 302 -18.52 -1.04 -11.48
C LEU A 302 -19.48 -2.12 -12.01
N THR A 303 -20.51 -1.71 -12.73
CA THR A 303 -21.47 -2.63 -13.37
C THR A 303 -21.03 -3.08 -14.76
N MET A 304 -19.88 -2.60 -15.27
CA MET A 304 -19.44 -2.79 -16.66
C MET A 304 -20.56 -2.56 -17.67
N GLY A 305 -21.28 -1.44 -17.54
CA GLY A 305 -22.41 -1.10 -18.41
C GLY A 305 -23.65 -1.99 -18.22
N GLY A 306 -23.80 -2.60 -17.05
CA GLY A 306 -24.90 -3.51 -16.72
C GLY A 306 -24.59 -5.00 -16.92
N ILE A 307 -23.38 -5.35 -17.35
CA ILE A 307 -22.92 -6.75 -17.45
C ILE A 307 -22.81 -7.39 -16.05
N ILE A 308 -22.37 -6.61 -15.06
CA ILE A 308 -22.27 -7.04 -13.66
C ILE A 308 -23.44 -6.44 -12.88
N GLU A 309 -24.27 -7.31 -12.31
CA GLU A 309 -25.35 -6.89 -11.44
C GLU A 309 -24.81 -6.49 -10.06
N ILE A 310 -25.11 -5.25 -9.66
CA ILE A 310 -24.83 -4.75 -8.32
C ILE A 310 -26.14 -4.24 -7.72
N ALA A 311 -26.46 -4.71 -6.51
CA ALA A 311 -27.67 -4.30 -5.81
C ALA A 311 -27.71 -2.77 -5.62
N PRO A 312 -28.86 -2.11 -5.86
CA PRO A 312 -28.99 -0.65 -5.70
C PRO A 312 -28.57 -0.15 -4.31
N SER A 313 -28.79 -0.93 -3.26
CA SER A 313 -28.35 -0.61 -1.90
C SER A 313 -26.83 -0.56 -1.74
N MET A 314 -26.09 -1.39 -2.48
CA MET A 314 -24.62 -1.35 -2.49
C MET A 314 -24.10 -0.11 -3.21
N LEU A 315 -24.73 0.25 -4.34
CA LEU A 315 -24.40 1.49 -5.06
C LEU A 315 -24.69 2.71 -4.17
N ALA A 316 -25.84 2.74 -3.48
CA ALA A 316 -26.16 3.81 -2.54
C ALA A 316 -25.12 3.92 -1.41
N MET A 317 -24.65 2.80 -0.86
CA MET A 317 -23.59 2.79 0.16
C MET A 317 -22.25 3.33 -0.35
N ILE A 318 -21.87 3.00 -1.59
CA ILE A 318 -20.69 3.57 -2.25
C ILE A 318 -20.84 5.09 -2.39
N TRP A 319 -22.00 5.54 -2.85
CA TRP A 319 -22.25 6.97 -3.02
C TRP A 319 -22.22 7.74 -1.69
N ASP A 320 -22.84 7.18 -0.66
CA ASP A 320 -22.82 7.75 0.69
C ASP A 320 -21.39 7.87 1.23
N LEU A 321 -20.53 6.88 0.98
CA LEU A 321 -19.13 6.95 1.38
C LEU A 321 -18.36 8.01 0.59
N MET A 322 -18.55 8.07 -0.73
CA MET A 322 -17.94 9.09 -1.59
C MET A 322 -18.32 10.51 -1.15
N LYS A 323 -19.61 10.77 -0.90
CA LYS A 323 -20.06 12.08 -0.39
C LYS A 323 -19.40 12.41 0.94
N ALA A 324 -19.34 11.45 1.87
CA ALA A 324 -18.76 11.68 3.19
C ALA A 324 -17.26 12.03 3.13
N ILE A 325 -16.45 11.27 2.38
CA ILE A 325 -14.98 11.49 2.35
C ILE A 325 -14.57 12.69 1.51
N CYS A 326 -15.44 13.16 0.63
CA CYS A 326 -15.22 14.35 -0.22
C CYS A 326 -16.00 15.58 0.27
N ASP A 327 -16.63 15.51 1.45
CA ASP A 327 -17.43 16.59 2.05
C ASP A 327 -18.47 17.19 1.09
N LEU A 328 -19.17 16.32 0.34
CA LEU A 328 -20.17 16.73 -0.63
C LEU A 328 -21.52 16.99 0.05
N PRO A 329 -22.31 17.97 -0.44
CA PRO A 329 -23.70 18.17 -0.03
C PRO A 329 -24.54 16.89 -0.18
N HIS A 330 -25.55 16.72 0.68
CA HIS A 330 -26.43 15.55 0.66
C HIS A 330 -27.13 15.37 -0.70
N ASP A 331 -27.50 16.49 -1.33
CA ASP A 331 -28.19 16.60 -2.61
C ASP A 331 -27.24 16.78 -3.81
N PHE A 332 -25.93 16.55 -3.63
CA PHE A 332 -24.97 16.61 -4.74
C PHE A 332 -25.39 15.63 -5.85
N PRO A 333 -25.50 16.09 -7.11
CA PRO A 333 -26.06 15.30 -8.19
C PRO A 333 -25.09 14.20 -8.67
N GLU A 334 -25.64 13.04 -9.05
CA GLU A 334 -24.84 11.85 -9.40
C GLU A 334 -24.14 11.94 -10.77
N ASP A 335 -24.61 12.82 -11.66
CA ASP A 335 -24.08 13.03 -13.01
C ASP A 335 -22.99 14.10 -13.08
N LYS A 336 -22.78 14.86 -12.01
CA LYS A 336 -21.77 15.91 -11.94
C LYS A 336 -20.43 15.36 -11.46
N ASP A 337 -19.36 15.78 -12.13
CA ASP A 337 -18.00 15.49 -11.69
C ASP A 337 -17.71 16.12 -10.31
N LEU A 338 -16.96 15.39 -9.50
CA LEU A 338 -16.63 15.79 -8.15
C LEU A 338 -15.73 17.04 -8.15
N PRO A 339 -16.00 18.04 -7.30
CA PRO A 339 -15.10 19.17 -7.14
C PRO A 339 -13.76 18.70 -6.57
N ARG A 340 -12.66 19.30 -7.05
CA ARG A 340 -11.35 19.15 -6.42
C ARG A 340 -11.37 19.78 -5.02
N ALA A 341 -10.50 19.29 -4.15
CA ALA A 341 -10.35 19.84 -2.82
C ALA A 341 -10.06 21.36 -2.88
N PRO A 342 -10.68 22.17 -2.01
CA PRO A 342 -10.81 23.63 -2.20
C PRO A 342 -9.51 24.42 -2.03
N GLN A 343 -8.49 23.85 -1.37
CA GLN A 343 -7.22 24.51 -1.10
C GLN A 343 -6.09 23.86 -1.88
N TYR A 344 -5.26 24.68 -2.52
CA TYR A 344 -4.02 24.21 -3.14
C TYR A 344 -3.07 23.69 -2.07
N ASN A 345 -2.63 22.46 -2.19
CA ASN A 345 -1.60 21.87 -1.34
C ASN A 345 -0.36 21.60 -2.21
N PRO A 346 0.76 22.32 -2.00
CA PRO A 346 1.99 22.14 -2.79
C PRO A 346 2.53 20.72 -2.77
N SER A 347 2.29 19.98 -1.68
CA SER A 347 2.69 18.58 -1.54
C SER A 347 1.80 17.64 -2.35
N THR A 348 0.63 18.06 -2.84
CA THR A 348 -0.30 17.20 -3.60
C THR A 348 -0.69 17.73 -4.97
N ASP A 349 -0.62 19.03 -5.22
CA ASP A 349 -1.24 19.70 -6.37
C ASP A 349 -0.22 20.28 -7.35
N GLY A 350 1.08 20.17 -7.04
CA GLY A 350 2.19 20.59 -7.90
C GLY A 350 2.98 19.43 -8.54
N ILE A 351 2.62 18.19 -8.24
CA ILE A 351 3.27 16.97 -8.75
C ILE A 351 2.32 16.33 -9.77
N ASP A 352 2.36 16.82 -11.01
CA ASP A 352 1.65 16.20 -12.12
C ASP A 352 2.65 15.69 -13.16
N THR A 353 3.08 14.43 -13.02
CA THR A 353 4.08 13.86 -13.91
C THR A 353 3.50 13.36 -15.24
N VAL A 354 2.15 13.21 -15.36
CA VAL A 354 1.53 12.50 -16.49
C VAL A 354 0.07 12.87 -16.82
N GLY A 355 -0.55 13.86 -16.18
CA GLY A 355 -1.95 14.27 -16.42
C GLY A 355 -3.00 13.28 -15.87
N LEU A 356 -2.57 12.29 -15.09
CA LEU A 356 -3.42 11.27 -14.46
C LEU A 356 -3.65 11.55 -12.98
N TRP A 357 -3.07 12.65 -12.49
CA TRP A 357 -3.11 13.03 -11.10
C TRP A 357 -4.54 13.41 -10.69
N GLY A 358 -5.03 12.79 -9.61
CA GLY A 358 -6.42 12.93 -9.19
C GLY A 358 -7.46 12.26 -10.09
N THR A 359 -7.09 11.41 -11.04
CA THR A 359 -8.09 10.60 -11.77
C THR A 359 -8.59 9.44 -10.90
N PHE A 360 -9.79 8.94 -11.19
CA PHE A 360 -10.28 7.73 -10.55
C PHE A 360 -9.58 6.51 -11.16
N ALA A 361 -9.25 5.53 -10.34
CA ALA A 361 -8.64 4.29 -10.81
C ALA A 361 -9.57 3.11 -10.55
N TYR A 362 -9.49 2.12 -11.44
CA TYR A 362 -10.26 0.90 -11.36
C TYR A 362 -9.35 -0.28 -11.68
N TYR A 363 -9.57 -1.43 -11.05
CA TYR A 363 -9.03 -2.66 -11.61
C TYR A 363 -10.13 -3.66 -11.92
N PHE A 364 -9.86 -4.47 -12.93
CA PHE A 364 -10.61 -5.67 -13.27
C PHE A 364 -9.81 -6.91 -12.82
N ASP A 365 -10.37 -7.71 -11.91
CA ASP A 365 -9.77 -8.96 -11.41
C ASP A 365 -10.05 -10.10 -12.41
N ILE A 366 -9.06 -10.39 -13.24
CA ILE A 366 -9.11 -11.42 -14.28
C ILE A 366 -8.22 -12.60 -13.89
N GLY A 367 -8.46 -13.77 -14.47
CA GLY A 367 -7.68 -14.96 -14.20
C GLY A 367 -8.15 -16.16 -15.02
N GLN A 368 -7.44 -17.28 -14.89
CA GLN A 368 -7.83 -18.51 -15.55
C GLN A 368 -9.11 -19.09 -14.91
N GLY A 369 -10.03 -19.59 -15.74
CA GLY A 369 -11.26 -20.25 -15.28
C GLY A 369 -12.31 -19.34 -14.65
N ARG A 370 -12.20 -18.01 -14.81
CA ARG A 370 -13.18 -17.05 -14.30
C ARG A 370 -14.26 -16.74 -15.36
N GLY A 371 -15.45 -16.37 -14.87
CA GLY A 371 -16.55 -15.89 -15.71
C GLY A 371 -16.46 -14.39 -15.94
N LEU A 372 -17.01 -13.61 -15.01
CA LEU A 372 -16.94 -12.15 -14.97
C LEU A 372 -15.85 -11.66 -13.99
N PRO A 373 -15.26 -10.48 -14.22
CA PRO A 373 -14.26 -9.94 -13.31
C PRO A 373 -14.92 -9.35 -12.05
N ASP A 374 -14.22 -9.36 -10.92
CA ASP A 374 -14.54 -8.43 -9.84
C ASP A 374 -13.97 -7.05 -10.21
N VAL A 375 -14.74 -5.97 -10.01
CA VAL A 375 -14.29 -4.59 -10.28
C VAL A 375 -14.02 -3.86 -8.96
N LYS A 376 -12.82 -3.28 -8.82
CA LYS A 376 -12.49 -2.39 -7.69
C LYS A 376 -12.41 -0.96 -8.17
N PHE A 377 -13.04 -0.05 -7.44
CA PHE A 377 -12.94 1.39 -7.62
C PHE A 377 -11.98 2.00 -6.59
N TYR A 378 -11.19 3.00 -6.99
CA TYR A 378 -10.26 3.77 -6.19
C TYR A 378 -10.50 5.27 -6.41
N ILE A 379 -10.75 5.98 -5.33
CA ILE A 379 -10.77 7.44 -5.29
C ILE A 379 -9.47 7.94 -4.64
N PRO A 380 -8.70 8.84 -5.28
CA PRO A 380 -7.53 9.43 -4.66
C PRO A 380 -7.96 10.56 -3.71
N VAL A 381 -8.34 10.19 -2.49
CA VAL A 381 -8.95 11.11 -1.52
C VAL A 381 -8.08 12.32 -1.19
N CYS A 382 -6.76 12.24 -1.39
CA CYS A 382 -5.84 13.37 -1.28
C CYS A 382 -6.09 14.51 -2.30
N HIS A 383 -6.97 14.33 -3.29
CA HIS A 383 -7.36 15.40 -4.24
C HIS A 383 -8.80 15.88 -4.09
N TYR A 384 -9.58 15.27 -3.19
CA TYR A 384 -11.01 15.55 -3.04
C TYR A 384 -11.40 15.86 -1.59
N GLY A 385 -10.74 15.25 -0.62
CA GLY A 385 -11.01 15.51 0.79
C GLY A 385 -10.33 16.78 1.31
N THR A 386 -10.87 17.32 2.40
CA THR A 386 -10.41 18.56 3.03
C THR A 386 -9.00 18.45 3.61
N ASN A 387 -8.79 17.48 4.51
CA ASN A 387 -7.51 17.13 5.12
C ASN A 387 -7.55 15.68 5.63
N ASP A 388 -6.42 15.13 6.07
CA ASP A 388 -6.36 13.73 6.51
C ASP A 388 -7.29 13.44 7.70
N GLN A 389 -7.43 14.39 8.64
CA GLN A 389 -8.35 14.24 9.78
C GLN A 389 -9.82 14.14 9.34
N ALA A 390 -10.25 14.99 8.41
CA ALA A 390 -11.62 14.98 7.88
C ALA A 390 -11.92 13.68 7.12
N ILE A 391 -11.00 13.23 6.26
CA ILE A 391 -11.13 11.97 5.50
C ILE A 391 -11.23 10.77 6.46
N ALA A 392 -10.35 10.70 7.46
CA ALA A 392 -10.35 9.64 8.46
C ALA A 392 -11.64 9.66 9.30
N SER A 393 -12.10 10.86 9.70
CA SER A 393 -13.33 11.04 10.49
C SER A 393 -14.58 10.63 9.72
N ALA A 394 -14.67 11.00 8.44
CA ALA A 394 -15.76 10.62 7.56
C ALA A 394 -15.82 9.09 7.36
N THR A 395 -14.66 8.48 7.07
CA THR A 395 -14.54 7.03 6.93
C THR A 395 -14.95 6.31 8.22
N ALA A 396 -14.41 6.74 9.37
CA ALA A 396 -14.72 6.20 10.68
C ALA A 396 -16.22 6.29 11.03
N SER A 397 -16.84 7.44 10.75
CA SER A 397 -18.27 7.66 11.00
C SER A 397 -19.12 6.78 10.09
N TRP A 398 -18.75 6.65 8.81
CA TRP A 398 -19.42 5.75 7.88
C TRP A 398 -19.30 4.28 8.32
N MET A 399 -18.13 3.84 8.79
CA MET A 399 -17.94 2.49 9.34
C MET A 399 -18.87 2.23 10.53
N LYS A 400 -18.95 3.18 11.48
CA LYS A 400 -19.87 3.08 12.63
C LYS A 400 -21.32 3.01 12.19
N LYS A 401 -21.76 3.90 11.29
CA LYS A 401 -23.14 3.96 10.76
C LYS A 401 -23.55 2.63 10.11
N ASN A 402 -22.60 1.92 9.48
CA ASN A 402 -22.84 0.65 8.81
C ASN A 402 -22.51 -0.58 9.66
N GLY A 403 -22.47 -0.46 11.00
CA GLY A 403 -22.26 -1.60 11.91
C GLY A 403 -20.84 -2.20 11.89
N ARG A 404 -19.87 -1.46 11.34
CA ARG A 404 -18.46 -1.85 11.15
C ARG A 404 -17.50 -1.03 12.00
N GLY A 405 -18.00 -0.48 13.12
CA GLY A 405 -17.25 0.44 13.98
C GLY A 405 -16.20 -0.18 14.90
N GLN A 406 -16.06 -1.51 14.93
CA GLN A 406 -15.29 -2.26 15.94
C GLN A 406 -13.82 -1.83 16.00
N TYR A 407 -13.22 -1.49 14.86
CA TYR A 407 -11.79 -1.16 14.74
C TYR A 407 -11.53 0.31 14.44
N VAL A 408 -12.53 1.19 14.62
CA VAL A 408 -12.37 2.62 14.31
C VAL A 408 -11.34 3.29 15.20
N ASN A 409 -11.35 3.02 16.51
CA ASN A 409 -10.36 3.60 17.42
C ASN A 409 -8.95 3.07 17.10
N SER A 410 -8.83 1.76 16.85
CA SER A 410 -7.58 1.12 16.47
C SER A 410 -6.99 1.67 15.15
N PHE A 411 -7.84 2.04 14.20
CA PHE A 411 -7.41 2.75 12.99
C PHE A 411 -6.85 4.15 13.33
N TRP A 412 -7.51 4.91 14.22
CA TRP A 412 -7.01 6.21 14.68
C TRP A 412 -5.66 6.10 15.39
N ASP A 413 -5.49 5.14 16.28
CA ASP A 413 -4.23 4.89 16.99
C ASP A 413 -3.08 4.59 16.00
N SER A 414 -3.40 3.81 14.96
CA SER A 414 -2.46 3.52 13.87
C SER A 414 -2.11 4.77 13.05
N MET A 415 -3.11 5.58 12.69
CA MET A 415 -2.90 6.84 11.96
C MET A 415 -2.02 7.82 12.75
N HIS A 416 -2.22 7.95 14.05
CA HIS A 416 -1.40 8.80 14.92
C HIS A 416 0.02 8.25 15.12
N THR A 417 0.20 6.93 15.09
CA THR A 417 1.53 6.32 15.09
C THR A 417 2.28 6.64 13.79
N ILE A 418 1.65 6.38 12.64
CA ILE A 418 2.28 6.54 11.32
C ILE A 418 2.57 8.02 11.07
N ILE A 419 1.60 8.91 11.31
CA ILE A 419 1.72 10.35 11.08
C ILE A 419 1.97 11.07 12.42
N SER A 420 3.14 10.81 13.00
CA SER A 420 3.53 11.39 14.29
C SER A 420 4.23 12.76 14.18
N HIS A 421 4.56 13.19 12.96
CA HIS A 421 5.45 14.32 12.70
C HIS A 421 4.71 15.63 12.38
N ARG A 422 3.38 15.56 12.24
CA ARG A 422 2.46 16.68 12.00
C ARG A 422 1.08 16.29 12.51
N LYS A 423 0.19 17.27 12.68
CA LYS A 423 -1.23 16.94 12.93
C LYS A 423 -1.93 16.54 11.63
N LEU A 424 -3.00 15.75 11.76
CA LEU A 424 -3.77 15.25 10.62
C LEU A 424 -4.71 16.31 10.01
N ASP A 425 -5.03 17.38 10.75
CA ASP A 425 -5.83 18.52 10.25
C ASP A 425 -5.00 19.58 9.52
N GLU A 426 -3.67 19.52 9.61
CA GLU A 426 -2.77 20.51 9.01
C GLU A 426 -2.69 20.41 7.48
N SER A 427 -2.79 19.20 6.91
CA SER A 427 -2.65 18.98 5.47
C SER A 427 -3.31 17.66 5.04
N ARG A 428 -3.26 17.39 3.74
CA ARG A 428 -3.62 16.11 3.11
C ARG A 428 -2.38 15.50 2.45
N GLY A 429 -2.40 14.19 2.26
CA GLY A 429 -1.33 13.45 1.59
C GLY A 429 -0.92 12.15 2.30
N ALA A 430 -1.31 11.98 3.57
CA ALA A 430 -1.13 10.70 4.25
C ALA A 430 -2.14 9.67 3.75
N GLN A 431 -3.41 10.02 3.57
CA GLN A 431 -4.39 9.14 2.93
C GLN A 431 -4.42 9.40 1.42
N MET A 432 -3.72 8.55 0.67
CA MET A 432 -3.61 8.67 -0.78
C MET A 432 -4.89 8.21 -1.48
N TRP A 433 -5.36 7.00 -1.13
CA TRP A 433 -6.48 6.37 -1.79
C TRP A 433 -7.49 5.82 -0.78
N LEU A 434 -8.76 5.78 -1.19
CA LEU A 434 -9.76 4.90 -0.62
C LEU A 434 -10.35 4.07 -1.76
N SER A 435 -10.46 2.76 -1.54
CA SER A 435 -11.01 1.84 -2.54
C SER A 435 -12.25 1.12 -2.05
N MET A 436 -13.12 0.79 -2.99
CA MET A 436 -14.41 0.14 -2.81
C MET A 436 -14.57 -0.99 -3.83
N MET A 437 -15.01 -2.15 -3.38
CA MET A 437 -15.34 -3.30 -4.24
C MET A 437 -16.58 -4.00 -3.69
N VAL A 438 -17.54 -4.30 -4.56
CA VAL A 438 -18.64 -5.18 -4.21
C VAL A 438 -18.22 -6.61 -4.55
N LYS A 439 -18.20 -7.49 -3.56
CA LYS A 439 -17.84 -8.90 -3.74
C LYS A 439 -18.66 -9.78 -2.83
N GLY A 440 -19.28 -10.82 -3.40
CA GLY A 440 -20.15 -11.73 -2.64
C GLY A 440 -21.34 -11.03 -1.97
N GLY A 441 -21.87 -9.97 -2.59
CA GLY A 441 -22.96 -9.17 -2.03
C GLY A 441 -22.56 -8.18 -0.94
N GLU A 442 -21.27 -8.05 -0.63
CA GLU A 442 -20.77 -7.16 0.41
C GLU A 442 -19.84 -6.07 -0.14
N LEU A 443 -19.86 -4.89 0.49
CA LEU A 443 -18.97 -3.79 0.16
C LEU A 443 -17.65 -3.88 0.96
N GLN A 444 -16.56 -4.18 0.27
CA GLN A 444 -15.20 -4.11 0.81
C GLN A 444 -14.66 -2.69 0.67
N VAL A 445 -14.04 -2.17 1.74
CA VAL A 445 -13.45 -0.84 1.78
C VAL A 445 -11.98 -0.94 2.21
N THR A 446 -11.09 -0.18 1.61
CA THR A 446 -9.66 -0.15 1.98
C THR A 446 -9.14 1.28 1.96
N THR A 447 -8.50 1.70 3.03
CA THR A 447 -7.77 2.97 3.11
C THR A 447 -6.29 2.71 2.83
N TYR A 448 -5.64 3.57 2.05
CA TYR A 448 -4.22 3.51 1.72
C TYR A 448 -3.49 4.68 2.35
N ILE A 449 -2.40 4.40 3.05
CA ILE A 449 -1.71 5.32 3.96
C ILE A 449 -0.25 5.45 3.54
N ALA A 450 0.13 6.62 3.03
CA ALA A 450 1.51 7.02 2.83
C ALA A 450 2.09 7.48 4.19
N PRO A 451 3.25 6.93 4.61
CA PRO A 451 3.89 7.30 5.87
C PRO A 451 4.59 8.67 5.82
N GLU A 452 4.73 9.25 4.63
CA GLU A 452 5.43 10.52 4.41
C GLU A 452 6.86 10.53 4.99
N GLY A 453 7.66 9.52 4.66
CA GLY A 453 9.01 9.32 5.20
C GLY A 453 9.97 10.47 4.92
N PHE A 454 9.78 11.19 3.81
CA PHE A 454 10.58 12.35 3.41
C PHE A 454 9.94 13.70 3.77
N HIS A 455 8.84 13.71 4.52
CA HIS A 455 8.19 14.96 4.90
C HIS A 455 9.14 15.88 5.70
N PRO A 456 9.24 17.19 5.37
CA PRO A 456 10.22 18.10 6.00
C PRO A 456 10.15 18.16 7.53
N LYS A 457 8.95 18.05 8.11
CA LYS A 457 8.77 18.05 9.58
C LYS A 457 9.33 16.79 10.27
N ARG A 458 9.64 15.70 9.57
CA ARG A 458 10.33 14.53 10.15
C ARG A 458 11.81 14.81 10.45
N GLY A 459 12.47 15.62 9.60
CA GLY A 459 13.90 15.95 9.75
C GLY A 459 14.21 17.00 10.82
N GLN A 460 13.23 17.86 11.16
CA GLN A 460 13.42 18.94 12.14
C GLN A 460 13.72 18.41 13.56
N GLY A 461 13.21 17.23 13.91
CA GLY A 461 13.55 16.57 15.18
C GLY A 461 15.01 16.10 15.26
N HIS A 462 15.58 15.63 14.15
CA HIS A 462 16.98 15.20 14.10
C HIS A 462 17.95 16.39 14.11
N GLN A 463 17.65 17.49 13.41
CA GLN A 463 18.47 18.71 13.46
C GLN A 463 18.55 19.29 14.88
N MET A 464 17.45 19.30 15.64
CA MET A 464 17.44 19.70 17.05
C MET A 464 18.30 18.76 17.91
N SER A 465 18.25 17.44 17.68
CA SER A 465 19.07 16.47 18.41
C SER A 465 20.56 16.56 18.08
N HIS A 466 20.92 16.75 16.81
CA HIS A 466 22.32 16.94 16.39
C HIS A 466 22.87 18.27 16.90
N ARG A 467 22.06 19.33 16.95
CA ARG A 467 22.46 20.61 17.54
C ARG A 467 22.62 20.49 19.05
N ALA A 468 21.70 19.82 19.75
CA ALA A 468 21.83 19.56 21.19
C ALA A 468 23.02 18.64 21.56
N ILE A 469 23.36 17.68 20.69
CA ILE A 469 24.56 16.84 20.83
C ILE A 469 25.82 17.65 20.51
N ALA A 470 25.81 18.46 19.44
CA ALA A 470 26.92 19.34 19.09
C ALA A 470 27.17 20.37 20.21
N ASP A 471 26.15 21.03 20.75
CA ASP A 471 26.26 22.01 21.83
C ASP A 471 26.78 21.37 23.14
N ARG A 472 26.47 20.09 23.39
CA ARG A 472 27.04 19.31 24.50
C ARG A 472 28.50 18.93 24.28
N VAL A 473 28.93 18.76 23.03
CA VAL A 473 30.31 18.36 22.67
C VAL A 473 31.22 19.58 22.50
N THR A 474 30.69 20.73 22.05
CA THR A 474 31.47 21.95 21.79
C THR A 474 31.52 22.92 22.97
N GLY A 475 30.84 22.61 24.08
CA GLY A 475 30.96 23.38 25.33
C GLY A 475 30.67 24.88 25.17
N SER A 476 29.79 25.25 24.24
CA SER A 476 29.47 26.65 23.98
C SER A 476 28.25 27.06 24.81
N ARG A 477 28.49 27.81 25.90
CA ARG A 477 27.46 28.64 26.55
C ARG A 477 27.39 29.99 25.89
#